data_AF-A0A1F9LZD6-F1
#
_entry.id   AF-A0A1F9LZD6-F1
#
_cell.length_a   1.000
_cell.length_b   1.000
_cell.length_c   1.000
_cell.angle_alpha   90.00
_cell.angle_beta   90.00
_cell.angle_gamma   90.00
#
_symmetry.space_group_name_H-M   'P 1'
#
loop_
_entity.id
_entity.type
_entity.pdbx_description
1 polymer ?
#
loop_
_entity_poly.entity_id
_entity_poly.type
_entity_poly.pdbx_seq_one_letter_code
_entity_poly.pdbx_strand_id
1 'polypeptide(L)'
;MPDERLQVRRAFRRRLSRGARCLLRLRYGFDAWHCIPYEAKDYAAAVVELARALPEPRRGRVLDLGCGLGDLLRRLPFTERLGWDPDPRVIAAASLLGIWGDHAGTGDLSFHTRNLDVDLPPGRFDLVLALNWLHDLPPAEAEALVRRICDQHLAPHGLLCLDVVEAPGYPYHHRPAALLAGQDLPWYTLGPFANERRLVFIGTGTTASGGFPQFNSRRD
;
A
#
# COMPACT_ATOMS: atom_id res chain seq x y z
N MET A 1 5.86 -9.40 -28.40
CA MET A 1 6.33 -8.04 -28.72
C MET A 1 5.47 -7.06 -27.94
N PRO A 2 6.00 -6.35 -26.92
CA PRO A 2 5.23 -5.35 -26.21
C PRO A 2 4.85 -4.21 -27.18
N ASP A 3 3.57 -3.84 -27.19
CA ASP A 3 3.02 -2.81 -28.07
C ASP A 3 3.73 -1.45 -27.85
N GLU A 4 4.47 -1.01 -28.85
CA GLU A 4 5.24 0.23 -28.86
C GLU A 4 4.35 1.46 -28.56
N ARG A 5 3.09 1.43 -29.00
CA ARG A 5 2.10 2.48 -28.71
C ARG A 5 1.74 2.52 -27.23
N LEU A 6 1.67 1.36 -26.57
CA LEU A 6 1.42 1.27 -25.13
C LEU A 6 2.59 1.85 -24.33
N GLN A 7 3.83 1.59 -24.75
CA GLN A 7 5.02 2.12 -24.09
C GLN A 7 5.10 3.65 -24.18
N VAL A 8 4.86 4.22 -25.36
CA VAL A 8 4.84 5.68 -25.56
C VAL A 8 3.77 6.34 -24.71
N ARG A 9 2.55 5.77 -24.65
CA ARG A 9 1.45 6.29 -23.82
C ARG A 9 1.78 6.24 -22.33
N ARG A 10 2.40 5.16 -21.84
CA ARG A 10 2.85 5.05 -20.43
C ARG A 10 3.94 6.08 -20.10
N ALA A 11 4.93 6.25 -20.98
CA ALA A 11 6.00 7.23 -20.79
C ALA A 11 5.45 8.67 -20.74
N PHE A 12 4.51 9.00 -21.64
CA PHE A 12 3.85 10.30 -21.66
C PHE A 12 3.03 10.54 -20.38
N ARG A 13 2.18 9.57 -19.99
CA ARG A 13 1.41 9.64 -18.73
C ARG A 13 2.32 9.84 -17.53
N ARG A 14 3.42 9.09 -17.42
CA ARG A 14 4.41 9.22 -16.33
C ARG A 14 4.99 10.64 -16.26
N ARG A 15 5.36 11.25 -17.39
CA ARG A 15 5.90 12.63 -17.44
C ARG A 15 4.86 13.66 -17.00
N LEU A 16 3.65 13.59 -17.55
CA LEU A 16 2.54 14.46 -17.18
C LEU A 16 2.23 14.35 -15.68
N SER A 17 2.08 13.12 -15.20
CA SER A 17 1.87 12.76 -13.80
C SER A 17 2.94 13.36 -12.88
N ARG A 18 4.22 13.26 -13.26
CA ARG A 18 5.32 13.83 -12.48
C ARG A 18 5.27 15.36 -12.47
N GLY A 19 4.98 15.99 -13.61
CA GLY A 19 4.84 17.44 -13.72
C GLY A 19 3.72 18.00 -12.82
N ALA A 20 2.53 17.39 -12.88
CA ALA A 20 1.41 17.76 -12.01
C ALA A 20 1.77 17.61 -10.52
N ARG A 21 2.46 16.53 -10.13
CA ARG A 21 2.92 16.33 -8.75
C ARG A 21 3.99 17.35 -8.33
N CYS A 22 4.88 17.75 -9.23
CA CYS A 22 5.83 18.84 -8.96
C CYS A 22 5.11 20.17 -8.71
N LEU A 23 4.05 20.48 -9.46
CA LEU A 23 3.24 21.68 -9.22
C LEU A 23 2.52 21.62 -7.87
N LEU A 24 1.94 20.47 -7.51
CA LEU A 24 1.36 20.26 -6.18
C LEU A 24 2.41 20.42 -5.09
N ARG A 25 3.61 19.87 -5.29
CA ARG A 25 4.72 20.05 -4.35
C ARG A 25 5.09 21.53 -4.19
N LEU A 26 5.18 22.30 -5.27
CA LEU A 26 5.43 23.74 -5.19
C LEU A 26 4.32 24.48 -4.44
N ARG A 27 3.06 24.06 -4.63
CA ARG A 27 1.90 24.70 -4.01
C ARG A 27 1.70 24.35 -2.53
N TYR A 28 1.98 23.11 -2.14
CA TYR A 28 1.68 22.58 -0.80
C TYR A 28 2.92 22.35 0.05
N GLY A 29 4.12 22.25 -0.54
CA GLY A 29 5.39 22.19 0.18
C GLY A 29 5.72 20.84 0.84
N PHE A 30 5.21 19.73 0.32
CA PHE A 30 5.55 18.38 0.80
C PHE A 30 6.87 17.85 0.18
N ASP A 31 7.40 16.76 0.73
CA ASP A 31 8.69 16.21 0.30
C ASP A 31 8.69 15.59 -1.10
N ALA A 32 9.85 15.64 -1.77
CA ALA A 32 9.98 15.26 -3.18
C ALA A 32 9.67 13.78 -3.47
N TRP A 33 9.80 12.88 -2.49
CA TRP A 33 9.52 11.45 -2.67
C TRP A 33 8.05 11.16 -2.95
N HIS A 34 7.13 12.03 -2.50
CA HIS A 34 5.70 11.98 -2.87
C HIS A 34 5.44 12.25 -4.36
N CYS A 35 6.41 12.81 -5.09
CA CYS A 35 6.25 13.07 -6.52
C CYS A 35 6.43 11.82 -7.40
N ILE A 36 6.80 10.66 -6.82
CA ILE A 36 6.94 9.40 -7.55
C ILE A 36 5.54 8.89 -7.92
N PRO A 37 5.17 8.87 -9.21
CA PRO A 37 3.83 8.49 -9.63
C PRO A 37 3.62 6.97 -9.58
N TYR A 38 2.36 6.54 -9.58
CA TYR A 38 1.97 5.13 -9.68
C TYR A 38 2.71 4.38 -10.78
N GLU A 39 2.83 4.96 -11.98
CA GLU A 39 3.47 4.31 -13.14
C GLU A 39 4.98 4.03 -12.95
N ALA A 40 5.59 4.60 -11.92
CA ALA A 40 6.99 4.37 -11.56
C ALA A 40 7.16 3.38 -10.39
N LYS A 41 6.07 2.89 -9.80
CA LYS A 41 6.05 1.91 -8.70
C LYS A 41 5.65 0.55 -9.25
N ASP A 42 6.61 -0.26 -9.64
CA ASP A 42 6.40 -1.60 -10.21
C ASP A 42 5.60 -2.53 -9.27
N TYR A 43 5.83 -2.45 -7.96
CA TYR A 43 5.06 -3.19 -6.96
C TYR A 43 3.58 -2.77 -6.87
N ALA A 44 3.25 -1.52 -7.21
CA ALA A 44 1.89 -1.00 -7.03
C ALA A 44 0.87 -1.70 -7.94
N ALA A 45 1.29 -2.09 -9.15
CA ALA A 45 0.45 -2.88 -10.05
C ALA A 45 0.12 -4.26 -9.46
N ALA A 46 1.10 -4.93 -8.83
CA ALA A 46 0.87 -6.22 -8.19
C ALA A 46 -0.14 -6.12 -7.04
N VAL A 47 -0.09 -5.04 -6.24
CA VAL A 47 -1.07 -4.80 -5.18
C VAL A 47 -2.47 -4.60 -5.74
N VAL A 48 -2.61 -3.83 -6.83
CA VAL A 48 -3.92 -3.63 -7.49
C VAL A 48 -4.48 -4.94 -8.04
N GLU A 49 -3.67 -5.76 -8.71
CA GLU A 49 -4.11 -7.06 -9.24
C GLU A 49 -4.55 -8.01 -8.12
N LEU A 50 -3.80 -8.06 -7.02
CA LEU A 50 -4.19 -8.83 -5.86
C LEU A 50 -5.53 -8.36 -5.27
N ALA A 51 -5.70 -7.06 -5.10
CA ALA A 51 -6.94 -6.48 -4.61
C ALA A 51 -8.14 -6.79 -5.52
N ARG A 52 -7.93 -6.85 -6.84
CA ARG A 52 -8.95 -7.26 -7.81
C ARG A 52 -9.30 -8.74 -7.73
N ALA A 53 -8.32 -9.58 -7.41
CA ALA A 53 -8.50 -11.02 -7.24
C ALA A 53 -9.23 -11.40 -5.94
N LEU A 54 -9.36 -10.47 -4.98
CA LEU A 54 -10.19 -10.71 -3.79
C LEU A 54 -11.66 -10.89 -4.18
N PRO A 55 -12.38 -11.87 -3.56
CA PRO A 55 -13.82 -12.01 -3.73
C PRO A 55 -14.54 -10.70 -3.40
N GLU A 56 -15.61 -10.40 -4.13
CA GLU A 56 -16.36 -9.15 -3.97
C GLU A 56 -16.84 -8.88 -2.52
N PRO A 57 -17.30 -9.88 -1.75
CA PRO A 57 -17.61 -9.71 -0.33
C PRO A 57 -16.42 -9.30 0.56
N ARG A 58 -15.18 -9.48 0.10
CA ARG A 58 -13.92 -9.10 0.78
C ARG A 58 -13.32 -7.80 0.22
N ARG A 59 -14.16 -6.98 -0.42
CA ARG A 59 -13.76 -5.67 -0.95
C ARG A 59 -14.60 -4.55 -0.34
N GLY A 60 -14.94 -4.70 0.93
CA GLY A 60 -15.68 -3.71 1.71
C GLY A 60 -14.80 -2.52 2.06
N ARG A 61 -13.76 -2.73 2.87
CA ARG A 61 -12.96 -1.63 3.44
C ARG A 61 -11.45 -1.84 3.24
N VAL A 62 -10.76 -0.82 2.74
CA VAL A 62 -9.30 -0.78 2.65
C VAL A 62 -8.72 0.44 3.35
N LEU A 63 -7.60 0.21 4.05
CA LEU A 63 -6.78 1.23 4.69
C LEU A 63 -5.39 1.28 4.04
N ASP A 64 -4.91 2.48 3.70
CA ASP A 64 -3.53 2.72 3.27
C ASP A 64 -2.85 3.65 4.27
N LEU A 65 -1.92 3.10 5.05
CA LEU A 65 -1.10 3.82 6.03
C LEU A 65 0.12 4.40 5.30
N GLY A 66 0.34 5.70 5.42
CA GLY A 66 1.34 6.42 4.62
C GLY A 66 0.90 6.58 3.16
N CYS A 67 -0.38 6.91 2.94
CA CYS A 67 -0.99 6.88 1.61
C CYS A 67 -0.41 7.91 0.62
N GLY A 68 0.32 8.92 1.12
CA GLY A 68 0.81 10.05 0.33
C GLY A 68 -0.31 10.70 -0.48
N LEU A 69 -0.12 10.78 -1.80
CA LEU A 69 -1.10 11.36 -2.73
C LEU A 69 -2.30 10.45 -3.07
N GLY A 70 -2.37 9.24 -2.48
CA GLY A 70 -3.49 8.31 -2.66
C GLY A 70 -3.50 7.57 -3.99
N ASP A 71 -2.36 7.50 -4.67
CA ASP A 71 -2.23 6.90 -6.01
C ASP A 71 -2.72 5.44 -6.07
N LEU A 72 -2.38 4.67 -5.04
CA LEU A 72 -2.75 3.27 -4.95
C LEU A 72 -4.25 3.14 -4.63
N LEU A 73 -4.72 3.77 -3.54
CA LEU A 73 -6.13 3.76 -3.12
C LEU A 73 -7.12 4.06 -4.25
N ARG A 74 -6.83 5.03 -5.13
CA ARG A 74 -7.70 5.38 -6.27
C ARG A 74 -7.96 4.21 -7.22
N ARG A 75 -7.00 3.28 -7.30
CA ARG A 75 -7.02 2.13 -8.22
C ARG A 75 -7.53 0.85 -7.56
N LEU A 76 -7.76 0.86 -6.25
CA LEU A 76 -8.25 -0.30 -5.53
C LEU A 76 -9.78 -0.44 -5.66
N PRO A 77 -10.28 -1.66 -5.89
CA PRO A 77 -11.70 -1.94 -6.13
C PRO A 77 -12.49 -2.14 -4.83
N PHE A 78 -12.33 -1.26 -3.83
CA PHE A 78 -13.05 -1.34 -2.55
C PHE A 78 -14.17 -0.31 -2.45
N THR A 79 -15.21 -0.64 -1.69
CA THR A 79 -16.35 0.25 -1.41
C THR A 79 -15.94 1.42 -0.52
N GLU A 80 -15.18 1.18 0.55
CA GLU A 80 -14.66 2.23 1.42
C GLU A 80 -13.13 2.24 1.36
N ARG A 81 -12.56 3.38 0.97
CA ARG A 81 -11.11 3.56 0.82
C ARG A 81 -10.64 4.68 1.75
N LEU A 82 -9.76 4.34 2.67
CA LEU A 82 -9.27 5.24 3.70
C LEU A 82 -7.76 5.42 3.56
N GLY A 83 -7.30 6.65 3.36
CA GLY A 83 -5.88 7.01 3.28
C GLY A 83 -5.44 7.85 4.46
N TRP A 84 -4.46 7.37 5.22
CA TRP A 84 -3.90 8.07 6.37
C TRP A 84 -2.44 8.41 6.10
N ASP A 85 -2.05 9.64 6.39
CA ASP A 85 -0.67 10.10 6.24
C ASP A 85 -0.35 11.14 7.34
N PRO A 86 0.86 11.13 7.93
CA PRO A 86 1.22 12.14 8.93
C PRO A 86 1.41 13.54 8.35
N ASP A 87 1.67 13.71 7.05
CA ASP A 87 1.90 15.03 6.46
C ASP A 87 0.57 15.71 6.05
N PRO A 88 0.10 16.76 6.75
CA PRO A 88 -1.12 17.47 6.37
C PRO A 88 -1.05 18.09 4.97
N ARG A 89 0.15 18.44 4.49
CA ARG A 89 0.35 19.04 3.17
C ARG A 89 0.11 18.02 2.06
N VAL A 90 0.52 16.76 2.27
CA VAL A 90 0.27 15.70 1.28
C VAL A 90 -1.21 15.33 1.25
N ILE A 91 -1.88 15.26 2.41
CA ILE A 91 -3.32 14.98 2.49
C ILE A 91 -4.15 16.06 1.79
N ALA A 92 -3.78 17.34 1.97
CA ALA A 92 -4.43 18.44 1.27
C ALA A 92 -4.26 18.32 -0.27
N ALA A 93 -3.06 17.95 -0.74
CA ALA A 93 -2.80 17.73 -2.16
C ALA A 93 -3.49 16.47 -2.70
N ALA A 94 -3.55 15.39 -1.92
CA ALA A 94 -4.26 14.15 -2.25
C ALA A 94 -5.75 14.44 -2.46
N SER A 95 -6.36 15.22 -1.56
CA SER A 95 -7.76 15.60 -1.67
C SER A 95 -8.05 16.36 -2.97
N LEU A 96 -7.18 17.28 -3.38
CA LEU A 96 -7.30 18.00 -4.65
C LEU A 96 -7.18 17.08 -5.88
N LEU A 97 -6.24 16.13 -5.86
CA LEU A 97 -6.08 15.15 -6.95
C LEU A 97 -7.32 14.27 -7.12
N GLY A 98 -8.12 14.07 -6.05
CA GLY A 98 -9.33 13.27 -6.11
C GLY A 98 -10.42 13.83 -7.00
N ILE A 99 -10.37 15.12 -7.31
CA ILE A 99 -11.34 15.78 -8.20
C ILE A 99 -11.10 15.35 -9.66
N TRP A 100 -9.87 15.03 -10.06
CA TRP A 100 -9.49 14.87 -11.48
C TRP A 100 -8.96 13.46 -11.85
N GLY A 101 -8.90 12.53 -10.91
CA GLY A 101 -8.31 11.21 -11.11
C GLY A 101 -9.31 10.13 -11.57
N ASP A 102 -8.82 9.15 -12.34
CA ASP A 102 -9.54 7.90 -12.59
C ASP A 102 -9.69 7.13 -11.27
N HIS A 103 -10.93 6.78 -10.91
CA HIS A 103 -11.25 5.96 -9.74
C HIS A 103 -11.71 4.57 -10.20
N ALA A 104 -11.06 3.53 -9.70
CA ALA A 104 -11.43 2.14 -10.01
C ALA A 104 -12.56 1.59 -9.13
N GLY A 105 -12.83 2.24 -7.99
CA GLY A 105 -13.89 1.89 -7.05
C GLY A 105 -15.06 2.87 -7.14
N THR A 106 -16.27 2.36 -6.93
CA THR A 106 -17.54 3.12 -7.00
C THR A 106 -17.96 3.75 -5.67
N GLY A 107 -17.28 3.43 -4.57
CA GLY A 107 -17.64 3.94 -3.25
C GLY A 107 -16.70 5.03 -2.72
N ASP A 108 -16.76 5.28 -1.42
CA ASP A 108 -16.14 6.43 -0.77
C ASP A 108 -14.61 6.35 -0.76
N LEU A 109 -13.99 7.52 -0.88
CA LEU A 109 -12.56 7.71 -0.75
C LEU A 109 -12.30 8.93 0.12
N SER A 110 -11.61 8.74 1.24
CA SER A 110 -11.28 9.82 2.17
C SER A 110 -9.81 9.78 2.61
N PHE A 111 -9.27 10.97 2.89
CA PHE A 111 -7.88 11.20 3.28
C PHE A 111 -7.83 11.94 4.61
N HIS A 112 -6.98 11.49 5.53
CA HIS A 112 -6.90 12.04 6.89
C HIS A 112 -5.45 12.24 7.32
N THR A 113 -5.16 13.38 7.94
CA THR A 113 -3.88 13.63 8.60
C THR A 113 -3.86 12.93 9.94
N ARG A 114 -2.98 11.93 10.12
CA ARG A 114 -2.92 11.11 11.34
C ARG A 114 -1.50 10.65 11.64
N ASN A 115 -1.16 10.59 12.93
CA ASN A 115 0.07 9.96 13.37
C ASN A 115 -0.12 8.44 13.40
N LEU A 116 0.65 7.72 12.60
CA LEU A 116 0.51 6.27 12.40
C LEU A 116 1.02 5.46 13.60
N ASP A 117 1.85 6.05 14.46
CA ASP A 117 2.40 5.39 15.65
C ASP A 117 1.39 5.35 16.80
N VAL A 118 0.53 6.38 16.85
CA VAL A 118 -0.41 6.61 17.95
C VAL A 118 -1.82 6.14 17.57
N ASP A 119 -2.29 6.51 16.38
CA ASP A 119 -3.66 6.29 15.97
C ASP A 119 -3.75 5.27 14.83
N LEU A 120 -4.68 4.32 14.98
CA LEU A 120 -5.22 3.55 13.86
C LEU A 120 -6.74 3.75 13.80
N PRO A 121 -7.33 3.77 12.59
CA PRO A 121 -8.75 4.02 12.45
C PRO A 121 -9.58 2.92 13.12
N PRO A 122 -10.72 3.27 13.73
CA PRO A 122 -11.59 2.28 14.35
C PRO A 122 -12.14 1.29 13.31
N GLY A 123 -12.40 0.07 13.79
CA GLY A 123 -12.97 -1.01 12.99
C GLY A 123 -11.93 -1.83 12.25
N ARG A 124 -12.44 -2.80 11.48
CA ARG A 124 -11.66 -3.80 10.76
C ARG A 124 -11.72 -3.56 9.25
N PHE A 125 -10.67 -3.99 8.56
CA PHE A 125 -10.44 -3.80 7.14
C PHE A 125 -10.17 -5.13 6.44
N ASP A 126 -10.67 -5.28 5.23
CA ASP A 126 -10.41 -6.44 4.38
C ASP A 126 -8.97 -6.41 3.84
N LEU A 127 -8.43 -5.21 3.66
CA LEU A 127 -7.04 -4.98 3.27
C LEU A 127 -6.47 -3.78 4.03
N VAL A 128 -5.30 -3.96 4.63
CA VAL A 128 -4.46 -2.87 5.17
C VAL A 128 -3.16 -2.84 4.38
N LEU A 129 -2.75 -1.66 3.94
CA LEU A 129 -1.51 -1.41 3.24
C LEU A 129 -0.57 -0.59 4.13
N ALA A 130 0.69 -1.03 4.21
CA ALA A 130 1.78 -0.31 4.88
C ALA A 130 3.01 -0.35 3.96
N LEU A 131 3.02 0.48 2.93
CA LEU A 131 3.95 0.37 1.80
C LEU A 131 4.88 1.57 1.67
N ASN A 132 6.16 1.31 1.45
CA ASN A 132 7.20 2.29 1.12
C ASN A 132 7.56 3.28 2.23
N TRP A 133 7.44 2.89 3.49
CA TRP A 133 7.89 3.71 4.63
C TRP A 133 8.30 2.89 5.87
N LEU A 134 7.92 1.61 5.96
CA LEU A 134 8.24 0.76 7.11
C LEU A 134 9.75 0.64 7.37
N HIS A 135 10.58 0.80 6.34
CA HIS A 135 12.04 0.82 6.43
C HIS A 135 12.62 2.00 7.21
N ASP A 136 11.82 3.03 7.51
CA ASP A 136 12.20 4.14 8.39
C ASP A 136 11.86 3.88 9.86
N LEU A 137 11.10 2.83 10.16
CA LEU A 137 10.77 2.43 11.53
C LEU A 137 11.81 1.46 12.12
N PRO A 138 12.27 1.69 13.37
CA PRO A 138 13.06 0.72 14.11
C PRO A 138 12.35 -0.65 14.22
N PRO A 139 13.09 -1.77 14.33
CA PRO A 139 12.51 -3.11 14.33
C PRO A 139 11.40 -3.35 15.37
N ALA A 140 11.58 -2.86 16.60
CA ALA A 140 10.60 -3.04 17.66
C ALA A 140 9.29 -2.26 17.39
N GLU A 141 9.39 -1.07 16.79
CA GLU A 141 8.23 -0.25 16.43
C GLU A 141 7.48 -0.87 15.23
N ALA A 142 8.21 -1.36 14.24
CA ALA A 142 7.64 -2.09 13.11
C ALA A 142 6.92 -3.37 13.54
N GLU A 143 7.52 -4.18 14.43
CA GLU A 143 6.90 -5.37 15.02
C GLU A 143 5.61 -5.00 15.78
N ALA A 144 5.67 -3.98 16.64
CA ALA A 144 4.52 -3.53 17.42
C ALA A 144 3.37 -3.01 16.53
N LEU A 145 3.68 -2.29 15.45
CA LEU A 145 2.70 -1.83 14.48
C LEU A 145 2.05 -3.02 13.74
N VAL A 146 2.86 -3.93 13.21
CA VAL A 146 2.37 -5.12 12.48
C VAL A 146 1.46 -5.96 13.37
N ARG A 147 1.87 -6.24 14.61
CA ARG A 147 1.05 -6.95 15.59
C ARG A 147 -0.29 -6.25 15.84
N ARG A 148 -0.27 -4.94 16.07
CA ARG A 148 -1.49 -4.14 16.30
C ARG A 148 -2.46 -4.22 15.13
N ILE A 149 -1.95 -4.10 13.90
CA ILE A 149 -2.77 -4.21 12.68
C ILE A 149 -3.41 -5.60 12.59
N CYS A 150 -2.60 -6.65 12.74
CA CYS A 150 -3.06 -8.04 12.63
C CYS A 150 -4.14 -8.38 13.66
N ASP A 151 -3.95 -8.00 14.93
CA ASP A 151 -4.87 -8.35 16.01
C ASP A 151 -6.17 -7.53 15.97
N GLN A 152 -6.07 -6.23 15.67
CA GLN A 152 -7.14 -5.28 15.95
C GLN A 152 -7.83 -4.75 14.69
N HIS A 153 -7.13 -4.69 13.56
CA HIS A 153 -7.60 -3.96 12.37
C HIS A 153 -7.84 -4.84 11.15
N LEU A 154 -7.43 -6.11 11.14
CA LEU A 154 -7.82 -7.02 10.06
C LEU A 154 -9.20 -7.62 10.32
N ALA A 155 -10.05 -7.61 9.30
CA ALA A 155 -11.30 -8.37 9.30
C ALA A 155 -11.00 -9.88 9.34
N PRO A 156 -11.99 -10.74 9.64
CA PRO A 156 -11.88 -12.16 9.36
C PRO A 156 -11.50 -12.37 7.89
N HIS A 157 -10.42 -13.12 7.63
CA HIS A 157 -9.81 -13.28 6.29
C HIS A 157 -9.28 -11.98 5.66
N GLY A 158 -9.08 -10.93 6.45
CA GLY A 158 -8.42 -9.70 6.04
C GLY A 158 -6.93 -9.92 5.79
N LEU A 159 -6.34 -9.04 4.97
CA LEU A 159 -4.93 -9.09 4.60
C LEU A 159 -4.21 -7.82 5.02
N LEU A 160 -3.01 -7.96 5.58
CA LEU A 160 -2.01 -6.90 5.63
C LEU A 160 -1.04 -7.09 4.47
N CYS A 161 -0.85 -6.07 3.66
CA CYS A 161 0.19 -5.99 2.64
C CYS A 161 1.21 -4.92 3.06
N LEU A 162 2.43 -5.35 3.31
CA LEU A 162 3.56 -4.47 3.60
C LEU A 162 4.70 -4.77 2.63
N ASP A 163 5.74 -3.96 2.64
CA ASP A 163 6.95 -4.23 1.89
C ASP A 163 8.20 -4.30 2.78
N VAL A 164 9.15 -5.12 2.35
CA VAL A 164 10.50 -5.20 2.91
C VAL A 164 11.49 -4.86 1.81
N VAL A 165 12.56 -4.18 2.16
CA VAL A 165 13.57 -3.70 1.21
C VAL A 165 14.96 -4.10 1.71
N GLU A 166 15.74 -4.74 0.85
CA GLU A 166 17.09 -5.25 1.18
C GLU A 166 18.22 -4.42 0.56
N ALA A 167 17.91 -3.58 -0.43
CA ALA A 167 18.91 -2.74 -1.08
C ALA A 167 19.62 -1.79 -0.07
N PRO A 168 20.90 -1.47 -0.28
CA PRO A 168 21.63 -0.55 0.60
C PRO A 168 21.03 0.86 0.57
N GLY A 169 21.18 1.60 1.67
CA GLY A 169 20.75 2.99 1.81
C GLY A 169 19.42 3.20 2.55
N TYR A 170 18.76 2.12 2.96
CA TYR A 170 17.62 2.16 3.86
C TYR A 170 18.07 1.98 5.32
N PRO A 171 17.50 2.71 6.30
CA PRO A 171 18.00 2.69 7.66
C PRO A 171 17.68 1.39 8.40
N TYR A 172 16.55 0.74 8.09
CA TYR A 172 16.16 -0.54 8.68
C TYR A 172 15.75 -1.57 7.61
N HIS A 173 16.13 -2.82 7.86
CA HIS A 173 15.81 -3.97 7.03
C HIS A 173 14.98 -4.98 7.84
N HIS A 174 13.71 -5.11 7.49
CA HIS A 174 12.79 -5.97 8.22
C HIS A 174 12.69 -7.36 7.58
N ARG A 175 12.55 -8.38 8.42
CA ARG A 175 12.27 -9.75 7.98
C ARG A 175 10.84 -10.15 8.36
N PRO A 176 10.05 -10.74 7.46
CA PRO A 176 8.67 -11.15 7.76
C PRO A 176 8.55 -12.00 9.05
N ALA A 177 9.44 -12.98 9.22
CA ALA A 177 9.44 -13.85 10.40
C ALA A 177 9.69 -13.08 11.71
N ALA A 178 10.46 -11.99 11.68
CA ALA A 178 10.70 -11.16 12.86
C ALA A 178 9.50 -10.26 13.15
N LEU A 179 8.89 -9.64 12.12
CA LEU A 179 7.69 -8.81 12.26
C LEU A 179 6.48 -9.58 12.82
N LEU A 180 6.46 -10.90 12.60
CA LEU A 180 5.42 -11.82 13.05
C LEU A 180 5.82 -12.63 14.29
N ALA A 181 6.90 -12.27 14.98
CA ALA A 181 7.31 -12.98 16.18
C ALA A 181 6.14 -13.11 17.17
N GLY A 182 5.87 -14.34 17.62
CA GLY A 182 4.75 -14.63 18.53
C GLY A 182 3.35 -14.66 17.89
N GLN A 183 3.23 -14.56 16.55
CA GLN A 183 1.98 -14.72 15.82
C GLN A 183 2.07 -15.88 14.83
N ASP A 184 1.19 -16.87 14.97
CA ASP A 184 1.05 -17.97 13.99
C ASP A 184 0.09 -17.57 12.86
N LEU A 185 0.51 -16.58 12.07
CA LEU A 185 -0.24 -16.09 10.92
C LEU A 185 0.43 -16.53 9.61
N PRO A 186 -0.33 -17.07 8.64
CA PRO A 186 0.23 -17.39 7.35
C PRO A 186 0.61 -16.10 6.62
N TRP A 187 1.77 -16.16 5.95
CA TRP A 187 2.26 -15.08 5.10
C TRP A 187 2.93 -15.63 3.85
N TYR A 188 3.06 -14.79 2.82
CA TYR A 188 3.88 -15.06 1.65
C TYR A 188 4.48 -13.78 1.09
N THR A 189 5.50 -13.94 0.25
CA THR A 189 6.17 -12.83 -0.42
C THR A 189 5.96 -12.82 -1.93
N LEU A 190 5.96 -11.63 -2.52
CA LEU A 190 5.98 -11.41 -3.97
C LEU A 190 7.11 -10.46 -4.34
N GLY A 191 7.85 -10.76 -5.39
CA GLY A 191 9.00 -9.97 -5.87
C GLY A 191 10.14 -10.86 -6.39
N PRO A 192 11.36 -10.31 -6.54
CA PRO A 192 11.73 -8.95 -6.19
C PRO A 192 11.18 -7.91 -7.17
N PHE A 193 10.97 -6.70 -6.65
CA PHE A 193 10.72 -5.46 -7.38
C PHE A 193 11.98 -4.58 -7.32
N ALA A 194 11.93 -3.38 -7.88
CA ALA A 194 13.01 -2.41 -7.79
C ALA A 194 13.53 -2.22 -6.35
N ASN A 195 14.84 -2.02 -6.21
CA ASN A 195 15.55 -1.91 -4.93
C ASN A 195 15.47 -3.18 -4.06
N GLU A 196 15.43 -4.37 -4.67
CA GLU A 196 15.34 -5.65 -3.95
C GLU A 196 14.11 -5.71 -3.03
N ARG A 197 13.05 -4.99 -3.41
CA ARG A 197 11.83 -4.91 -2.63
C ARG A 197 11.01 -6.18 -2.79
N ARG A 198 10.45 -6.68 -1.70
CA ARG A 198 9.45 -7.73 -1.71
C ARG A 198 8.19 -7.24 -1.01
N LEU A 199 7.04 -7.51 -1.60
CA LEU A 199 5.76 -7.38 -0.91
C LEU A 199 5.59 -8.59 -0.01
N VAL A 200 5.07 -8.37 1.20
CA VAL A 200 4.73 -9.39 2.18
C VAL A 200 3.24 -9.29 2.45
N PHE A 201 2.54 -10.40 2.28
CA PHE A 201 1.10 -10.50 2.53
C PHE A 201 0.89 -11.39 3.74
N ILE A 202 0.20 -10.88 4.75
CA ILE A 202 -0.09 -11.55 6.02
C ILE A 202 -1.60 -11.64 6.14
N GLY A 203 -2.14 -12.81 6.49
CA GLY A 203 -3.59 -13.06 6.49
C GLY A 203 -4.07 -13.64 7.81
N THR A 204 -5.30 -13.31 8.20
CA THR A 204 -5.97 -13.86 9.41
C THR A 204 -6.69 -15.19 9.17
N GLY A 205 -6.69 -15.71 7.93
CA GLY A 205 -7.32 -16.98 7.56
C GLY A 205 -6.31 -18.07 7.23
N THR A 206 -6.69 -19.34 7.40
CA THR A 206 -5.85 -20.48 7.01
C THR A 206 -5.69 -20.57 5.48
N THR A 207 -4.56 -21.09 5.01
CA THR A 207 -4.33 -21.32 3.56
C THR A 207 -5.37 -22.26 2.94
N ALA A 208 -6.05 -23.08 3.75
CA ALA A 208 -7.08 -24.03 3.32
C ALA A 208 -8.46 -23.41 3.04
N SER A 209 -8.74 -22.20 3.54
CA SER A 209 -10.09 -21.59 3.50
C SER A 209 -10.25 -20.47 2.45
N GLY A 210 -9.37 -20.41 1.44
CA GLY A 210 -9.44 -19.38 0.39
C GLY A 210 -9.01 -17.98 0.84
N GLY A 211 -8.27 -17.89 1.96
CA GLY A 211 -7.80 -16.63 2.55
C GLY A 211 -6.81 -15.86 1.66
N PHE A 212 -6.05 -16.56 0.82
CA PHE A 212 -5.11 -15.94 -0.10
C PHE A 212 -5.45 -16.29 -1.56
N PRO A 213 -5.36 -15.34 -2.50
CA PRO A 213 -5.32 -15.69 -3.92
C PRO A 213 -4.17 -16.67 -4.16
N GLN A 214 -4.41 -17.71 -4.98
CA GLN A 214 -3.42 -18.76 -5.27
C GLN A 214 -2.22 -18.15 -6.02
N PHE A 215 -1.27 -17.60 -5.28
CA PHE A 215 0.04 -17.22 -5.78
C PHE A 215 1.04 -18.28 -5.32
N ASN A 216 1.87 -18.78 -6.25
CA ASN A 216 2.89 -19.80 -5.97
C ASN A 216 3.73 -19.39 -4.76
N SER A 217 3.54 -20.10 -3.65
CA SER A 217 4.23 -19.83 -2.40
C SER A 217 5.67 -20.32 -2.46
N ARG A 218 6.61 -19.51 -1.95
CA ARG A 218 7.83 -20.01 -1.32
C ARG A 218 7.75 -19.60 0.13
N ARG A 219 7.75 -20.58 1.02
CA ARG A 219 8.17 -20.40 2.40
C ARG A 219 9.69 -20.54 2.36
N ASP A 220 10.41 -19.49 2.69
CA ASP A 220 11.85 -19.58 2.95
C ASP A 220 12.08 -20.23 4.33
#